data_AF-A0A0S2MZV3-F1
#
_entry.id   AF-A0A0S2MZV3-F1
#
_cell.length_a   1.000
_cell.length_b   1.000
_cell.length_c   1.000
_cell.angle_alpha   90.00
_cell.angle_beta   90.00
_cell.angle_gamma   90.00
#
_symmetry.space_group_name_H-M   'P 1'
#
loop_
_entity.id
_entity.type
_entity.pdbx_description
1 polymer ?
#
loop_
_entity_poly.entity_id
_entity_poly.type
_entity_poly.pdbx_seq_one_letter_code
_entity_poly.pdbx_strand_id
1 'polypeptide(L)' 'LQRLYGCDLLSDGSVRGFSQDGYDRRDFISFDLESGTFVAADSAAEITRRRWEQEGEAEARTNYLKHICPECLRKYVGY' A
#
# COMPACT_ATOMS: atom_id res chain seq x y z
N LEU A 1 -9.79 13.55 -1.42
CA LEU A 1 -8.84 12.42 -1.52
C LEU A 1 -7.89 12.47 -0.33
N GLN A 2 -7.80 11.38 0.41
CA GLN A 2 -6.87 11.15 1.51
C GLN A 2 -6.03 9.94 1.13
N ARG A 3 -4.72 9.99 1.40
CA ARG A 3 -3.81 8.86 1.16
C ARG A 3 -3.01 8.57 2.42
N LEU A 4 -2.93 7.30 2.77
CA LEU A 4 -2.12 6.76 3.84
C LEU A 4 -1.28 5.64 3.27
N TYR A 5 0.04 5.82 3.19
CA TYR A 5 0.94 4.78 2.73
C TYR A 5 2.27 4.85 3.47
N GLY A 6 2.90 3.70 3.65
CA GLY A 6 4.14 3.60 4.40
C GLY A 6 4.38 2.18 4.88
N CYS A 7 5.37 2.02 5.75
CA CYS A 7 5.71 0.75 6.35
C CYS A 7 6.19 0.95 7.77
N ASP A 8 6.05 -0.09 8.57
CA ASP A 8 6.63 -0.20 9.91
C ASP A 8 7.72 -1.27 9.89
N LEU A 9 8.83 -0.99 10.58
CA LEU A 9 9.84 -1.98 10.92
C LEU A 9 9.51 -2.56 12.30
N LEU A 10 9.16 -3.85 12.34
CA LEU A 10 8.83 -4.54 13.57
C LEU A 10 10.10 -5.06 14.26
N SER A 11 10.02 -5.31 15.58
CA SER A 11 11.16 -5.74 16.39
C SER A 11 11.72 -7.13 16.00
N ASP A 12 10.91 -7.96 15.35
CA ASP A 12 11.32 -9.26 14.79
C ASP A 12 12.02 -9.14 13.42
N GLY A 13 12.20 -7.91 12.92
CA GLY A 13 12.80 -7.62 11.62
C GLY A 13 11.82 -7.71 10.45
N SER A 14 10.55 -8.04 10.69
CA SER A 14 9.52 -8.04 9.65
C SER A 14 9.10 -6.61 9.28
N VAL A 15 8.58 -6.47 8.06
CA VAL A 15 8.09 -5.20 7.52
C VAL A 15 6.58 -5.29 7.35
N ARG A 16 5.85 -4.37 7.98
CA ARG A 16 4.42 -4.23 7.77
C ARG A 16 4.14 -3.03 6.89
N GLY A 17 3.82 -3.25 5.62
CA GLY A 17 3.40 -2.19 4.71
C GLY A 17 1.91 -1.88 4.81
N PHE A 18 1.55 -0.63 4.59
CA PHE A 18 0.16 -0.18 4.51
C PHE A 18 0.01 0.81 3.35
N SER A 19 -1.17 0.79 2.73
CA SER A 19 -1.46 1.62 1.58
C SER A 19 -2.98 1.69 1.41
N GLN A 20 -3.56 2.86 1.64
CA GLN A 20 -4.99 3.12 1.62
C GLN A 20 -5.29 4.50 1.05
N ASP A 21 -6.25 4.56 0.14
CA ASP A 21 -6.80 5.77 -0.43
C ASP A 21 -8.28 5.88 -0.03
N GLY A 22 -8.70 7.09 0.36
CA GLY A 22 -10.06 7.39 0.84
C GLY A 22 -10.63 8.69 0.27
N TYR A 23 -11.96 8.78 0.23
CA TYR A 23 -12.72 9.95 -0.21
C TYR A 23 -13.83 10.24 0.79
N ASP A 24 -14.07 11.53 1.10
CA ASP A 24 -15.13 11.97 2.02
C ASP A 24 -15.16 11.23 3.37
N ARG A 25 -13.96 10.96 3.92
CA ARG A 25 -13.74 10.21 5.17
C ARG A 25 -14.20 8.75 5.12
N ARG A 26 -14.37 8.18 3.92
CA ARG A 26 -14.66 6.77 3.69
C ARG A 26 -13.48 6.12 2.99
N ASP A 27 -13.26 4.86 3.32
CA ASP A 27 -12.31 4.01 2.61
C ASP A 27 -12.79 3.84 1.17
N PHE A 28 -11.84 3.86 0.23
CA PHE A 28 -12.13 3.68 -1.19
C PHE A 28 -11.37 2.49 -1.76
N ILE A 29 -10.05 2.47 -1.62
CA ILE A 29 -9.23 1.33 -2.05
C ILE A 29 -8.02 1.17 -1.15
N SER A 30 -7.67 -0.06 -0.81
CA SER A 30 -6.44 -0.38 -0.09
C SER A 30 -5.62 -1.42 -0.86
N PHE A 31 -4.37 -1.60 -0.47
CA PHE A 31 -3.48 -2.61 -1.03
C PHE A 31 -3.11 -3.61 0.07
N ASP A 32 -3.46 -4.87 -0.14
CA ASP A 32 -3.05 -5.96 0.70
C ASP A 32 -1.68 -6.47 0.24
N LEU A 33 -0.65 -6.18 1.04
CA LEU A 33 0.73 -6.52 0.72
C LEU A 33 0.99 -8.04 0.77
N GLU A 34 0.22 -8.77 1.56
CA GLU A 34 0.41 -10.22 1.73
C GLU A 34 -0.02 -10.96 0.47
N SER A 35 -1.22 -10.67 -0.02
CA SER A 35 -1.71 -11.23 -1.29
C SER A 35 -1.16 -10.51 -2.53
N GLY A 36 -0.65 -9.29 -2.39
CA GLY A 36 -0.24 -8.45 -3.51
C GLY A 36 -1.43 -7.98 -4.35
N THR A 37 -2.59 -7.80 -3.73
CA THR A 37 -3.83 -7.43 -4.42
C THR A 37 -4.44 -6.16 -3.86
N PHE A 38 -5.25 -5.48 -4.68
CA PHE A 38 -6.00 -4.32 -4.24
C PHE A 38 -7.36 -4.73 -3.66
N VAL A 39 -7.78 -4.09 -2.59
CA VAL A 39 -9.07 -4.32 -1.94
C VAL A 39 -9.93 -3.08 -2.16
N ALA A 40 -10.98 -3.21 -2.97
CA ALA A 40 -11.95 -2.15 -3.22
C ALA A 40 -12.97 -2.09 -2.07
N ALA A 41 -13.28 -0.90 -1.59
CA ALA A 41 -14.25 -0.70 -0.51
C ALA A 41 -15.71 -0.69 -1.01
N ASP A 42 -15.94 -0.31 -2.28
CA ASP A 42 -17.25 -0.27 -2.90
C ASP A 42 -17.21 -0.54 -4.42
N SER A 43 -18.38 -0.54 -5.06
CA SER A 43 -18.53 -0.82 -6.50
C SER A 43 -17.93 0.27 -7.40
N ALA A 44 -17.74 1.50 -6.91
CA ALA A 44 -17.06 2.53 -7.66
C ALA A 44 -15.53 2.30 -7.64
N ALA A 45 -14.99 1.86 -6.49
CA ALA A 45 -13.59 1.51 -6.34
C ALA A 45 -13.17 0.27 -7.15
N GLU A 46 -14.09 -0.64 -7.46
CA GLU A 46 -13.86 -1.80 -8.34
C GLU A 46 -13.35 -1.40 -9.73
N ILE A 47 -13.80 -0.25 -10.25
CA ILE A 47 -13.33 0.28 -11.55
C ILE A 47 -11.84 0.62 -11.46
N THR A 48 -11.44 1.30 -10.39
CA THR A 48 -10.02 1.63 -10.12
C THR A 48 -9.21 0.37 -9.90
N ARG A 49 -9.73 -0.60 -9.14
CA ARG A 49 -9.05 -1.89 -8.88
C ARG A 49 -8.67 -2.58 -10.18
N ARG A 50 -9.64 -2.81 -11.06
CA ARG A 50 -9.42 -3.52 -12.34
C ARG A 50 -8.43 -2.80 -13.23
N ARG A 51 -8.51 -1.46 -13.26
CA ARG A 51 -7.57 -0.64 -14.03
C ARG A 51 -6.13 -0.83 -13.52
N TRP A 52 -5.92 -0.70 -12.21
CA TRP A 52 -4.59 -0.85 -11.61
C TRP A 52 -4.03 -2.27 -11.72
N GLU A 53 -4.89 -3.29 -11.63
CA GLU A 53 -4.52 -4.69 -11.91
C GLU A 53 -4.05 -4.87 -13.36
N GLN A 54 -4.73 -4.25 -14.33
CA GLN A 54 -4.32 -4.28 -15.74
C GLN A 54 -3.04 -3.48 -16.01
N GLU A 55 -2.85 -2.36 -15.31
CA GLU A 55 -1.66 -1.51 -15.42
C GLU A 55 -0.43 -2.09 -14.68
N GLY A 56 -0.60 -3.17 -13.90
CA GLY A 56 0.50 -3.81 -13.17
C GLY A 56 0.96 -3.04 -11.92
N GLU A 57 0.12 -2.14 -11.40
CA GLU A 57 0.45 -1.26 -10.25
C GLU A 57 0.76 -2.05 -8.96
N ALA A 58 0.28 -3.29 -8.86
CA ALA A 58 0.55 -4.17 -7.74
C ALA A 58 2.05 -4.45 -7.56
N GLU A 59 2.81 -4.58 -8.64
CA GLU A 59 4.26 -4.80 -8.59
C GLU A 59 4.97 -3.58 -8.02
N ALA A 60 4.62 -2.38 -8.50
CA ALA A 60 5.18 -1.13 -8.03
C ALA A 60 4.89 -0.89 -6.54
N ARG A 61 3.64 -1.10 -6.10
CA ARG A 61 3.26 -0.98 -4.68
C ARG A 61 3.99 -2.02 -3.82
N THR A 62 4.10 -3.26 -4.29
CA THR A 62 4.85 -4.31 -3.58
C THR A 62 6.31 -3.93 -3.41
N ASN A 63 6.97 -3.50 -4.48
CA ASN A 63 8.38 -3.11 -4.45
C ASN A 63 8.62 -1.94 -3.48
N TYR A 64 7.76 -0.92 -3.53
CA TYR A 64 7.86 0.21 -2.62
C TYR A 64 7.73 -0.21 -1.16
N LEU A 65 6.70 -1.00 -0.83
CA LEU A 65 6.40 -1.36 0.55
C LEU A 65 7.39 -2.38 1.15
N LYS A 66 7.91 -3.31 0.34
CA LYS A 66 8.86 -4.35 0.81
C LYS A 66 10.32 -3.89 0.84
N HIS A 67 10.70 -2.94 -0.02
CA HIS A 67 12.11 -2.60 -0.22
C HIS A 67 12.39 -1.11 0.03
N ILE A 68 11.76 -0.24 -0.76
CA ILE A 68 12.09 1.20 -0.76
C ILE A 68 11.77 1.84 0.58
N CYS A 69 10.57 1.57 1.11
CA CYS A 69 10.13 2.13 2.39
C CYS A 69 11.03 1.73 3.57
N PRO A 70 11.30 0.42 3.82
CA PRO A 70 12.15 0.03 4.94
C PRO A 70 13.61 0.50 4.77
N GLU A 71 14.14 0.55 3.54
CA GLU A 71 15.45 1.15 3.27
C GLU A 71 15.48 2.65 3.63
N CYS A 72 14.44 3.39 3.25
CA CYS A 72 14.33 4.81 3.60
C CYS A 72 14.25 5.01 5.12
N LEU A 73 13.48 4.18 5.83
CA LEU A 73 13.40 4.24 7.29
C LEU A 73 14.77 4.01 7.95
N ARG A 74 15.49 2.96 7.55
CA ARG A 74 16.84 2.68 8.08
C ARG A 74 17.80 3.83 7.81
N LYS A 75 17.72 4.45 6.63
CA LYS A 75 18.62 5.53 6.23
C LYS A 75 18.35 6.85 6.96
N TYR A 76 17.08 7.23 7.10
CA TYR A 76 16.72 8.60 7.53
C TYR A 76 16.20 8.68 8.97
N VAL A 77 15.66 7.60 9.52
CA VAL A 77 15.10 7.59 10.89
C VAL A 77 16.06 6.95 11.89
N GLY A 78 16.92 6.05 11.45
CA GLY A 78 17.88 5.38 12.34
C GLY A 78 17.21 4.31 13.19
N TYR A 79 16.71 3.25 12.52
CA TYR A 79 16.22 2.03 13.14
C TYR A 79 17.34 1.03 13.38
#